data_AF-A0A2K0T1U0-F1
#
_entry.id   AF-A0A2K0T1U0-F1
#
_cell.length_a   1.000
_cell.length_b   1.000
_cell.length_c   1.000
_cell.angle_alpha   90.00
_cell.angle_beta   90.00
_cell.angle_gamma   90.00
#
_symmetry.space_group_name_H-M   'P 1'
#
loop_
_entity.id
_entity.type
_entity.pdbx_description
1 polymer ?
#
loop_
_entity_poly.entity_id
_entity_poly.type
_entity_poly.pdbx_seq_one_letter_code
_entity_poly.pdbx_strand_id
1 'polypeptide(L)'
;MPIRVKLKPQPVREGSPFSARYDAVELPYIGPDDSFRLVVKKLSQYFTDAVELPSTFDQLRTTSAGDCLRLLVNHLTDTCANPAIVNALL
;
A
#
# COMPACT_ATOMS: atom_id res chain seq x y z
N MET A 1 -45.20 -27.29 -14.59
CA MET A 1 -44.12 -27.37 -15.61
C MET A 1 -42.91 -26.60 -15.08
N PRO A 2 -41.69 -27.17 -15.02
CA PRO A 2 -40.55 -26.44 -14.48
C PRO A 2 -39.86 -25.64 -15.61
N ILE A 3 -39.57 -24.37 -15.32
CA ILE A 3 -38.86 -23.45 -16.22
C ILE A 3 -37.37 -23.81 -16.21
N ARG A 4 -36.80 -24.11 -17.38
CA ARG A 4 -35.36 -24.33 -17.56
C ARG A 4 -34.68 -23.01 -17.89
N VAL A 5 -33.97 -22.42 -16.92
CA VAL A 5 -33.13 -21.23 -17.13
C VAL A 5 -31.82 -21.67 -17.78
N LYS A 6 -31.55 -21.20 -19.01
CA LYS A 6 -30.24 -21.39 -19.66
C LYS A 6 -29.23 -20.41 -19.06
N LEU A 7 -28.32 -20.92 -18.22
CA LEU A 7 -27.16 -20.19 -17.74
C LEU A 7 -26.21 -19.92 -18.92
N LYS A 8 -26.14 -18.66 -19.35
CA LYS A 8 -25.15 -18.20 -20.33
C LYS A 8 -23.80 -18.10 -19.61
N PRO A 9 -22.69 -18.62 -20.17
CA PRO A 9 -21.38 -18.52 -19.55
C PRO A 9 -21.05 -17.04 -19.31
N GLN A 10 -20.76 -16.68 -18.05
CA GLN A 10 -20.28 -15.34 -17.74
C GLN A 10 -18.96 -15.11 -18.48
N PRO A 11 -18.78 -13.97 -19.18
CA PRO A 11 -17.48 -13.63 -19.72
C PRO A 11 -16.48 -13.59 -18.57
N VAL A 12 -15.33 -14.22 -18.77
CA VAL A 12 -14.20 -14.16 -17.83
C VAL A 12 -13.99 -12.68 -17.53
N ARG A 13 -14.26 -12.27 -16.28
CA ARG A 13 -13.96 -10.92 -15.84
C ARG A 13 -12.44 -10.81 -15.86
N GLU A 14 -11.91 -10.26 -16.94
CA GLU A 14 -10.54 -9.75 -17.01
C GLU A 14 -10.34 -8.93 -15.72
N GLY A 15 -9.41 -9.38 -14.86
CA GLY A 15 -9.12 -8.72 -13.61
C GLY A 15 -8.84 -7.25 -13.88
N SER A 16 -9.39 -6.35 -13.06
CA SER A 16 -9.13 -4.92 -13.19
C SER A 16 -7.63 -4.68 -13.30
N PRO A 17 -7.15 -3.94 -14.33
CA PRO A 17 -5.72 -3.67 -14.51
C PRO A 17 -5.11 -2.92 -13.31
N PHE A 18 -5.95 -2.41 -12.41
CA PHE A 18 -5.56 -1.65 -11.23
C PHE A 18 -5.12 -2.52 -10.03
N SER A 19 -5.37 -3.83 -10.05
CA SER A 19 -5.10 -4.69 -8.88
C SER A 19 -3.63 -5.09 -8.73
N ALA A 20 -2.77 -4.81 -9.71
CA ALA A 20 -1.49 -5.51 -9.88
C ALA A 20 -0.22 -4.72 -9.54
N ARG A 21 -0.29 -3.50 -9.01
CA ARG A 21 0.91 -2.68 -8.73
C ARG A 21 1.28 -2.48 -7.27
N TYR A 22 0.38 -2.78 -6.33
CA TYR A 22 0.69 -2.62 -4.90
C TYR A 22 1.75 -3.63 -4.41
N ASP A 23 1.88 -4.77 -5.10
CA ASP A 23 2.87 -5.80 -4.77
C ASP A 23 4.32 -5.44 -5.19
N ALA A 24 4.52 -4.32 -5.90
CA ALA A 24 5.82 -3.96 -6.49
C ALA A 24 6.64 -2.95 -5.68
N VAL A 25 6.07 -2.32 -4.65
CA VAL A 25 6.79 -1.31 -3.86
C VAL A 25 7.50 -1.98 -2.69
N GLU A 26 8.82 -2.00 -2.74
CA GLU A 26 9.64 -2.63 -1.71
C GLU A 26 9.59 -1.83 -0.39
N LEU A 27 9.43 -2.54 0.74
CA LEU A 27 9.34 -1.91 2.06
C LEU A 27 10.70 -1.32 2.47
N PRO A 28 10.73 -0.09 3.03
CA PRO A 28 11.98 0.54 3.43
C PRO A 28 12.55 -0.13 4.67
N TYR A 29 13.79 -0.60 4.59
CA TYR A 29 14.53 -1.08 5.76
C TYR A 29 15.03 0.11 6.60
N ILE A 30 14.60 0.19 7.86
CA ILE A 30 15.04 1.22 8.82
C ILE A 30 15.83 0.54 9.94
N GLY A 31 17.10 0.87 10.06
CA GLY A 31 17.97 0.35 11.11
C GLY A 31 17.73 1.04 12.45
N PRO A 32 18.09 0.40 13.59
CA PRO A 32 17.94 0.98 14.92
C PRO A 32 18.80 2.25 15.12
N ASP A 33 19.95 2.33 14.46
CA ASP A 33 20.90 3.44 14.55
C ASP A 33 20.79 4.44 13.38
N ASP A 34 19.79 4.28 12.49
CA ASP A 34 19.60 5.20 11.38
C ASP A 34 19.30 6.61 11.91
N SER A 35 20.09 7.59 11.47
CA SER A 35 19.85 8.99 11.82
C SER A 35 18.47 9.45 11.34
N PHE A 36 17.85 10.39 12.06
CA PHE A 36 16.56 10.98 11.69
C PHE A 36 16.50 11.42 10.22
N ARG A 37 17.54 12.09 9.73
CA ARG A 37 17.63 12.53 8.32
C ARG A 37 17.54 11.36 7.34
N LEU A 38 18.16 10.23 7.67
CA LEU A 38 18.15 9.03 6.83
C LEU A 38 16.77 8.36 6.85
N VAL A 39 16.14 8.28 8.01
CA VAL A 39 14.77 7.75 8.16
C VAL A 39 13.77 8.56 7.34
N VAL A 40 13.80 9.90 7.47
CA VAL A 40 12.95 10.81 6.69
C VAL A 40 13.17 10.60 5.18
N LYS A 41 14.43 10.48 4.74
CA LYS A 41 14.73 10.26 3.33
C LYS A 41 14.15 8.94 2.81
N LYS A 42 14.31 7.84 3.56
CA LYS A 42 13.77 6.52 3.20
C LYS A 42 12.25 6.52 3.12
N LEU A 43 11.57 7.12 4.10
CA LEU A 43 10.11 7.23 4.11
C LEU A 43 9.60 8.12 2.97
N SER A 44 10.25 9.27 2.74
CA SER A 44 9.87 10.18 1.65
C SER A 44 10.00 9.52 0.28
N GLN A 45 11.05 8.73 0.07
CA GLN A 45 11.22 8.00 -1.18
C GLN A 45 10.13 6.93 -1.34
N TYR A 46 9.84 6.16 -0.28
CA TYR A 46 8.76 5.18 -0.30
C TYR A 46 7.40 5.82 -0.60
N PHE A 47 7.05 6.96 0.01
CA PHE A 47 5.77 7.62 -0.28
C PHE A 47 5.67 8.14 -1.72
N THR A 48 6.78 8.60 -2.28
CA THR A 48 6.84 9.06 -3.67
C THR A 48 6.60 7.90 -4.63
N ASP A 49 7.16 6.73 -4.33
CA ASP A 49 7.00 5.52 -5.15
C ASP A 49 5.64 4.84 -4.93
N ALA A 50 5.12 4.87 -3.70
CA ALA A 50 3.84 4.26 -3.34
C ALA A 50 2.62 5.05 -3.80
N VAL A 51 2.73 6.39 -3.92
CA VAL A 51 1.63 7.27 -4.33
C VAL A 51 1.89 7.79 -5.75
N GLU A 52 1.73 6.91 -6.74
CA GLU A 52 1.93 7.25 -8.16
C GLU A 52 0.93 8.29 -8.70
N LEU A 53 -0.30 8.29 -8.17
CA LEU A 53 -1.39 9.16 -8.62
C LEU A 53 -1.90 10.05 -7.48
N PRO A 54 -2.27 11.32 -7.77
CA PRO A 54 -2.90 12.18 -6.79
C PRO A 54 -4.19 11.52 -6.29
N SER A 55 -4.19 11.16 -5.03
CA SER A 55 -5.29 10.45 -4.36
C SER A 55 -5.77 11.28 -3.18
N THR A 56 -7.08 11.28 -2.94
CA THR A 56 -7.60 11.92 -1.74
C THR A 56 -7.30 11.08 -0.50
N PHE A 57 -7.33 11.72 0.67
CA PHE A 57 -7.17 11.02 1.94
C PHE A 57 -8.18 9.86 2.09
N ASP A 58 -9.44 10.07 1.73
CA ASP A 58 -10.46 9.02 1.81
C ASP A 58 -10.20 7.88 0.84
N GLN A 59 -9.68 8.15 -0.36
CA GLN A 59 -9.32 7.10 -1.32
C GLN A 59 -8.19 6.21 -0.77
N LEU A 60 -7.14 6.80 -0.21
CA LEU A 60 -6.06 6.04 0.43
C LEU A 60 -6.59 5.20 1.61
N ARG A 61 -7.55 5.72 2.37
CA ARG A 61 -8.09 5.02 3.53
C ARG A 61 -9.09 3.91 3.20
N THR A 62 -9.83 4.01 2.09
CA THR A 62 -10.99 3.13 1.80
C THR A 62 -10.82 2.22 0.60
N THR A 63 -9.84 2.50 -0.26
CA THR A 63 -9.61 1.69 -1.47
C THR A 63 -8.30 0.92 -1.36
N SER A 64 -8.04 0.08 -2.38
CA SER A 64 -6.77 -0.61 -2.55
C SER A 64 -5.60 0.35 -2.81
N ALA A 65 -5.86 1.61 -3.18
CA ALA A 65 -4.83 2.64 -3.37
C ALA A 65 -3.94 2.89 -2.16
N GLY A 66 -4.44 2.62 -0.95
CA GLY A 66 -3.64 2.71 0.26
C GLY A 66 -3.11 1.38 0.79
N ASP A 67 -3.21 0.27 0.06
CA ASP A 67 -2.73 -1.03 0.54
C ASP A 67 -1.22 -0.99 0.86
N CYS A 68 -0.40 -0.34 0.02
CA CYS A 68 1.03 -0.11 0.30
C CYS A 68 1.26 0.66 1.60
N LEU A 69 0.41 1.64 1.90
CA LEU A 69 0.53 2.43 3.13
C LEU A 69 0.15 1.60 4.35
N ARG A 70 -0.86 0.72 4.24
CA ARG A 70 -1.22 -0.22 5.31
C ARG A 70 -0.10 -1.23 5.56
N LEU A 71 0.51 -1.77 4.50
CA LEU A 71 1.67 -2.65 4.61
C LEU A 71 2.85 -1.95 5.28
N LEU A 72 3.13 -0.69 4.91
CA LEU A 72 4.15 0.12 5.57
C LEU A 72 3.86 0.28 7.07
N VAL A 73 2.62 0.64 7.43
CA VAL A 73 2.25 0.82 8.85
C VAL A 73 2.45 -0.47 9.64
N ASN A 74 2.04 -1.61 9.10
CA ASN A 74 2.25 -2.91 9.74
C ASN A 74 3.74 -3.20 9.93
N HIS A 75 4.54 -3.04 8.86
CA HIS A 75 5.98 -3.23 8.90
C HIS A 75 6.66 -2.30 9.93
N LEU A 76 6.30 -1.02 9.98
CA LEU A 76 6.87 -0.08 10.96
C LEU A 76 6.44 -0.42 12.40
N THR A 77 5.25 -0.97 12.59
CA THR A 77 4.76 -1.41 13.91
C THR A 77 5.56 -2.63 14.40
N ASP A 78 5.86 -3.58 13.52
CA ASP A 78 6.68 -4.75 13.85
C ASP A 78 8.16 -4.40 14.03
N THR A 79 8.65 -3.42 13.26
CA THR A 79 10.07 -3.01 13.20
C THR A 79 10.30 -1.69 13.95
N CYS A 80 9.57 -1.47 15.04
CA CYS A 80 9.56 -0.24 15.83
C CYS A 80 10.79 -0.09 16.75
N ALA A 81 12.00 -0.31 16.20
CA ALA A 81 13.25 -0.27 16.96
C ALA A 81 13.90 1.13 17.00
N ASN A 82 13.57 2.00 16.04
CA ASN A 82 14.17 3.32 15.93
C ASN A 82 13.19 4.43 16.35
N PRO A 83 13.46 5.19 17.44
CA PRO A 83 12.58 6.26 17.90
C PRO A 83 12.44 7.40 16.88
N ALA A 84 13.37 7.54 15.95
CA ALA A 84 13.31 8.54 14.89
C ALA A 84 12.15 8.30 13.90
N ILE A 85 11.60 7.08 13.84
CA ILE A 85 10.45 6.76 12.98
C ILE A 85 9.24 7.60 13.36
N VAL A 86 8.91 7.68 14.66
CA VAL A 86 7.77 8.45 15.15
C VAL A 86 7.95 9.93 14.81
N ASN A 87 9.16 10.46 15.04
CA ASN A 87 9.46 11.86 14.71
C ASN A 87 9.42 12.15 13.22
N ALA A 88 9.67 11.16 12.36
CA ALA A 88 9.69 11.31 10.91
C ALA A 88 8.28 11.24 10.29
N LEU A 89 7.29 10.73 11.03
CA LEU A 89 5.89 10.61 10.61
C LEU A 89 5.00 11.78 11.09
N LEU A 90 5.51 12.63 11.98
CA LEU A 90 4.84 13.83 12.51
C LEU A 90 5.17 15.06 11.67
#